data_AF-A0A5N5SS07-F1
#
_entry.id   AF-A0A5N5SS07-F1
#
_cell.length_a   1.000
_cell.length_b   1.000
_cell.length_c   1.000
_cell.angle_alpha   90.00
_cell.angle_beta   90.00
_cell.angle_gamma   90.00
#
_symmetry.space_group_name_H-M   'P 1'
#
loop_
_entity.id
_entity.type
_entity.pdbx_description
1 polymer ?
#
loop_
_entity_poly.entity_id
_entity_poly.type
_entity_poly.pdbx_seq_one_letter_code
_entity_poly.pdbx_strand_id
1 'polypeptide(L)'
;VFVETWKSVLKSPSHEIFTLLECENGSKREIEAGLQISGILLTNKLSPYNEDSLVEQQRFISTLISLMSKSSSLVHFPAAEVLGLHLKFLASKGEGNEALEKVSQNLSSQIISNSKQLAQALSCVYFIHNHFPEIISKLIGRVLAVLPRLYGVHKERVLQCLVSYSSQIEDIFAHMKEQNILSSLQT
;
A
#
# COMPACT_ATOMS: atom_id res chain seq x y z
N VAL A 1 -2.10 0.83 -24.38
CA VAL A 1 -2.59 0.33 -25.69
C VAL A 1 -2.62 -1.19 -25.79
N PHE A 2 -1.51 -1.95 -25.74
CA PHE A 2 -1.56 -3.42 -25.95
C PHE A 2 -2.45 -4.19 -24.94
N VAL A 3 -2.23 -3.98 -23.64
CA VAL A 3 -3.05 -4.60 -22.57
C VAL A 3 -4.49 -4.09 -22.57
N GLU A 4 -4.73 -2.88 -23.07
CA GLU A 4 -6.09 -2.30 -23.17
C GLU A 4 -6.89 -2.90 -24.33
N THR A 5 -6.23 -3.23 -25.43
CA THR A 5 -6.86 -3.70 -26.67
C THR A 5 -7.04 -5.23 -26.71
N TRP A 6 -6.23 -6.00 -25.97
CA TRP A 6 -6.21 -7.48 -26.04
C TRP A 6 -6.71 -8.17 -24.75
N LYS A 7 -7.49 -7.44 -23.92
CA LYS A 7 -7.98 -7.95 -22.61
C LYS A 7 -8.66 -9.32 -22.69
N SER A 8 -9.36 -9.62 -23.79
CA SER A 8 -10.09 -10.88 -23.97
C SER A 8 -9.22 -12.09 -24.32
N VAL A 9 -7.96 -11.88 -24.70
CA VAL A 9 -7.04 -12.94 -25.16
C VAL A 9 -5.81 -13.06 -24.23
N LEU A 10 -5.54 -12.03 -23.42
CA LEU A 10 -4.39 -12.01 -22.53
C LEU A 10 -4.61 -12.95 -21.34
N LYS A 11 -3.92 -14.10 -21.35
CA LYS A 11 -3.74 -14.90 -20.14
C LYS A 11 -2.65 -14.25 -19.28
N SER A 12 -2.92 -14.10 -17.99
CA SER A 12 -1.96 -13.50 -17.07
C SER A 12 -0.71 -14.37 -16.96
N PRO A 13 0.50 -13.85 -17.22
CA PRO A 13 1.75 -14.59 -17.09
C PRO A 13 2.17 -14.65 -15.61
N SER A 14 1.38 -15.37 -14.80
CA SER A 14 1.54 -15.38 -13.34
C SER A 14 2.92 -15.90 -12.92
N HIS A 15 3.41 -16.96 -13.57
CA HIS A 15 4.71 -17.57 -13.27
C HIS A 15 5.88 -16.60 -13.51
N GLU A 16 5.86 -15.88 -14.63
CA GLU A 16 6.89 -14.90 -14.98
C GLU A 16 6.87 -13.72 -14.02
N ILE A 17 5.68 -13.25 -13.62
CA ILE A 17 5.53 -12.17 -12.64
C ILE A 17 6.12 -12.59 -11.29
N PHE A 18 5.80 -13.79 -10.79
CA PHE A 18 6.39 -14.29 -9.54
C PHE A 18 7.91 -14.45 -9.65
N THR A 19 8.41 -14.93 -10.78
CA THR A 19 9.87 -15.06 -11.02
C THR A 19 10.58 -13.71 -10.92
N LEU A 20 9.98 -12.65 -11.47
CA LEU A 20 10.53 -11.28 -11.39
C LEU A 20 10.46 -10.70 -9.98
N LEU A 21 9.37 -10.95 -9.24
CA LEU A 21 9.15 -10.40 -7.90
C LEU A 21 9.95 -11.11 -6.81
N GLU A 22 10.13 -12.43 -6.93
CA GLU A 22 10.76 -13.30 -5.92
C GLU A 22 12.22 -13.59 -6.21
N CYS A 23 12.80 -12.96 -7.24
CA CYS A 23 14.17 -13.21 -7.67
C CYS A 23 15.17 -13.11 -6.50
N GLU A 24 15.71 -14.26 -6.06
CA GLU A 24 16.59 -14.38 -4.88
C GLU A 24 17.93 -13.66 -5.07
N ASN A 25 18.41 -13.55 -6.32
CA ASN A 25 19.60 -12.80 -6.72
C ASN A 25 19.28 -11.47 -7.41
N GLY A 26 18.02 -11.04 -7.37
CA GLY A 26 17.44 -10.07 -8.30
C GLY A 26 18.09 -8.70 -8.26
N SER A 27 18.52 -8.25 -9.44
CA SER A 27 18.81 -6.84 -9.64
C SER A 27 17.55 -6.03 -9.30
N LYS A 28 17.70 -4.87 -8.67
CA LYS A 28 16.57 -4.00 -8.31
C LYS A 28 15.64 -3.69 -9.50
N ARG A 29 16.16 -3.79 -10.73
CA ARG A 29 15.45 -3.56 -11.99
C ARG A 29 14.47 -4.67 -12.36
N GLU A 30 14.77 -5.93 -12.04
CA GLU A 30 13.87 -7.05 -12.34
C GLU A 30 12.63 -7.00 -11.44
N ILE A 31 12.83 -6.72 -10.16
CA ILE A 31 11.75 -6.51 -9.20
C ILE A 31 10.90 -5.30 -9.61
N GLU A 32 11.55 -4.20 -10.01
CA GLU A 32 10.87 -3.01 -10.52
C GLU A 32 10.02 -3.34 -11.76
N ALA A 33 10.56 -4.10 -12.72
CA ALA A 33 9.82 -4.54 -13.90
C ALA A 33 8.59 -5.39 -13.51
N GLY A 34 8.77 -6.35 -12.58
CA GLY A 34 7.67 -7.17 -12.06
C GLY A 34 6.57 -6.33 -11.39
N LEU A 35 6.95 -5.31 -10.61
CA LEU A 35 6.02 -4.37 -9.97
C LEU A 35 5.29 -3.51 -11.00
N GLN A 36 6.00 -2.96 -11.99
CA GLN A 36 5.41 -2.14 -13.06
C GLN A 36 4.42 -2.93 -13.91
N ILE A 37 4.78 -4.15 -14.33
CA ILE A 37 3.88 -5.05 -15.08
C ILE A 37 2.64 -5.35 -14.25
N SER A 38 2.82 -5.67 -12.97
CA SER A 38 1.70 -5.93 -12.04
C SER A 38 0.78 -4.71 -11.91
N GLY A 39 1.35 -3.51 -11.79
CA GLY A 39 0.60 -2.25 -11.76
C GLY A 39 -0.23 -2.04 -13.04
N ILE A 40 0.38 -2.23 -14.21
CA ILE A 40 -0.29 -2.08 -15.52
C ILE A 40 -1.48 -3.05 -15.65
N LEU A 41 -1.31 -4.31 -15.23
CA LEU A 41 -2.38 -5.31 -15.24
C LEU A 41 -3.53 -4.90 -14.32
N LEU A 42 -3.23 -4.52 -13.08
CA LEU A 42 -4.23 -4.11 -12.09
C LEU A 42 -5.01 -2.86 -12.51
N THR A 43 -4.33 -1.84 -13.06
CA THR A 43 -4.99 -0.65 -13.62
C THR A 43 -5.96 -1.01 -14.75
N ASN A 44 -5.66 -2.09 -15.48
CA ASN A 44 -6.51 -2.60 -16.55
C ASN A 44 -7.61 -3.55 -16.10
N LYS A 45 -7.79 -3.77 -14.78
CA LYS A 45 -8.71 -4.74 -14.18
C LYS A 45 -8.38 -6.19 -14.56
N LEU A 46 -7.10 -6.48 -14.79
CA LEU A 46 -6.60 -7.83 -14.98
C LEU A 46 -5.82 -8.26 -13.73
N SER A 47 -6.00 -9.52 -13.32
CA SER A 47 -5.21 -10.07 -12.23
C SER A 47 -3.76 -10.34 -12.67
N PRO A 48 -2.76 -10.04 -11.83
CA PRO A 48 -1.37 -10.44 -12.07
C PRO A 48 -1.10 -11.93 -11.76
N TYR A 49 -2.11 -12.66 -11.30
CA TYR A 49 -2.07 -14.07 -10.96
C TYR A 49 -3.31 -14.78 -11.50
N ASN A 50 -3.37 -16.11 -11.40
CA ASN A 50 -4.56 -16.84 -11.77
C ASN A 50 -5.72 -16.57 -10.78
N GLU A 51 -6.82 -15.98 -11.23
CA GLU A 51 -7.96 -15.58 -10.38
C GLU A 51 -8.59 -16.76 -9.63
N ASP A 52 -8.55 -17.96 -10.22
CA ASP A 52 -9.09 -19.18 -9.62
C ASP A 52 -8.20 -19.72 -8.47
N SER A 53 -6.99 -19.15 -8.30
CA SER A 53 -5.99 -19.61 -7.32
C SER A 53 -5.85 -18.63 -6.16
N LEU A 54 -6.59 -18.90 -5.08
CA LEU A 54 -6.45 -18.16 -3.82
C LEU A 54 -5.03 -18.26 -3.23
N VAL A 55 -4.33 -19.37 -3.49
CA VAL A 55 -2.94 -19.56 -3.09
C VAL A 55 -2.01 -18.55 -3.78
N GLU A 56 -2.19 -18.31 -5.08
CA GLU A 56 -1.40 -17.31 -5.81
C GLU A 56 -1.73 -15.89 -5.35
N GLN A 57 -3.00 -15.58 -5.08
CA GLN A 57 -3.40 -14.30 -4.50
C GLN A 57 -2.71 -14.04 -3.15
N GLN A 58 -2.75 -15.02 -2.24
CA GLN A 58 -2.11 -14.90 -0.93
C GLN A 58 -0.58 -14.80 -1.04
N ARG A 59 0.02 -15.53 -1.98
CA ARG A 59 1.46 -15.44 -2.29
C ARG A 59 1.81 -14.04 -2.78
N PHE A 60 1.04 -13.50 -3.73
CA PHE A 60 1.26 -12.16 -4.28
C PHE A 60 1.23 -11.07 -3.19
N ILE A 61 0.22 -11.10 -2.32
CA ILE A 61 0.13 -10.17 -1.18
C ILE A 61 1.34 -10.31 -0.25
N SER A 62 1.72 -11.54 0.08
CA SER A 62 2.86 -11.81 0.98
C SER A 62 4.19 -11.32 0.38
N THR A 63 4.38 -11.52 -0.92
CA THR A 63 5.55 -11.04 -1.68
C THR A 63 5.58 -9.51 -1.70
N LEU A 64 4.47 -8.83 -1.96
CA LEU A 64 4.40 -7.35 -1.90
C LEU A 64 4.73 -6.82 -0.50
N ILE A 65 4.20 -7.43 0.56
CA ILE A 65 4.51 -7.06 1.94
C ILE A 65 6.01 -7.22 2.25
N SER A 66 6.62 -8.31 1.76
CA SER A 66 8.06 -8.53 1.90
C SER A 66 8.87 -7.46 1.16
N LEU A 67 8.47 -7.10 -0.07
CA LEU A 67 9.11 -6.05 -0.86
C LEU A 67 8.97 -4.67 -0.22
N MET A 68 7.82 -4.38 0.39
CA MET A 68 7.60 -3.14 1.16
C MET A 68 8.50 -3.05 2.39
N SER A 69 8.96 -4.18 2.93
CA SER A 69 9.87 -4.25 4.07
C SER A 69 11.34 -4.09 3.67
N LYS A 70 11.67 -4.09 2.37
CA LYS A 70 13.04 -3.87 1.88
C LYS A 70 13.44 -2.41 2.02
N SER A 71 14.71 -2.13 2.30
CA SER A 71 15.23 -0.78 2.55
C SER A 71 15.38 0.12 1.30
N SER A 72 15.11 -0.42 0.11
CA SER A 72 15.32 0.30 -1.16
C SER A 72 14.10 1.14 -1.53
N SER A 73 14.28 2.46 -1.65
CA SER A 73 13.22 3.39 -2.06
C SER A 73 12.56 2.99 -3.38
N LEU A 74 13.37 2.55 -4.35
CA LEU A 74 12.96 2.08 -5.67
C LEU A 74 12.09 0.81 -5.67
N VAL A 75 12.02 0.08 -4.54
CA VAL A 75 11.25 -1.17 -4.46
C VAL A 75 10.06 -1.01 -3.52
N HIS A 76 10.24 -0.40 -2.35
CA HIS A 76 9.15 -0.35 -1.39
C HIS A 76 8.03 0.64 -1.77
N PHE A 77 8.32 1.78 -2.42
CA PHE A 77 7.26 2.71 -2.85
C PHE A 77 6.42 2.10 -3.97
N PRO A 78 6.99 1.55 -5.06
CA PRO A 78 6.18 0.90 -6.09
C PRO A 78 5.46 -0.34 -5.56
N ALA A 79 6.04 -1.09 -4.62
CA ALA A 79 5.35 -2.22 -3.99
C ALA A 79 4.13 -1.77 -3.18
N ALA A 80 4.23 -0.68 -2.42
CA ALA A 80 3.10 -0.10 -1.70
C ALA A 80 2.01 0.42 -2.67
N GLU A 81 2.41 1.04 -3.78
CA GLU A 81 1.47 1.50 -4.80
C GLU A 81 0.71 0.34 -5.47
N VAL A 82 1.44 -0.71 -5.88
CA VAL A 82 0.85 -1.93 -6.47
C VAL A 82 -0.08 -2.63 -5.48
N LEU A 83 0.27 -2.64 -4.19
CA LEU A 83 -0.59 -3.20 -3.15
C LEU A 83 -1.89 -2.39 -2.98
N GLY A 84 -1.82 -1.05 -3.04
CA GLY A 84 -3.02 -0.20 -3.04
C GLY A 84 -3.92 -0.46 -4.26
N LEU A 85 -3.34 -0.60 -5.45
CA LEU A 85 -4.07 -0.99 -6.67
C LEU A 85 -4.71 -2.37 -6.54
N HIS A 86 -4.01 -3.32 -5.92
CA HIS A 86 -4.51 -4.67 -5.70
C HIS A 86 -5.67 -4.70 -4.70
N LEU A 87 -5.59 -3.95 -3.59
CA LEU A 87 -6.69 -3.81 -2.64
C LEU A 87 -7.93 -3.20 -3.30
N LYS A 88 -7.75 -2.16 -4.13
CA LYS A 88 -8.83 -1.57 -4.93
C LYS A 88 -9.46 -2.58 -5.89
N PHE A 89 -8.64 -3.41 -6.54
CA PHE A 89 -9.10 -4.48 -7.43
C PHE A 89 -9.93 -5.52 -6.66
N LEU A 90 -9.46 -5.99 -5.50
CA LEU A 90 -10.21 -6.96 -4.68
C LEU A 90 -11.49 -6.37 -4.10
N ALA A 91 -11.46 -5.11 -3.66
CA ALA A 91 -12.65 -4.41 -3.18
C ALA A 91 -13.73 -4.31 -4.27
N SER A 92 -13.32 -4.10 -5.53
CA SER A 92 -14.25 -4.10 -6.67
C SER A 92 -14.91 -5.47 -6.93
N LYS A 93 -14.32 -6.56 -6.42
CA LYS A 93 -14.85 -7.93 -6.49
C LYS A 93 -15.54 -8.38 -5.19
N GLY A 94 -15.51 -7.58 -4.13
CA GLY A 94 -16.05 -7.94 -2.81
C GLY A 94 -15.15 -8.86 -1.96
N GLU A 95 -13.91 -9.12 -2.38
CA GLU A 95 -12.99 -10.10 -1.76
C GLU A 95 -11.82 -9.43 -1.00
N GLY A 96 -11.91 -8.12 -0.74
CA GLY A 96 -10.79 -7.32 -0.22
C GLY A 96 -10.53 -7.39 1.29
N ASN A 97 -11.45 -7.93 2.10
CA ASN A 97 -11.42 -7.76 3.56
C ASN A 97 -10.25 -8.52 4.23
N GLU A 98 -9.97 -9.77 3.84
CA GLU A 98 -8.87 -10.55 4.42
C GLU A 98 -7.50 -9.96 4.04
N ALA A 99 -7.34 -9.55 2.77
CA ALA A 99 -6.14 -8.89 2.29
C ALA A 99 -5.91 -7.56 3.04
N LEU A 100 -6.97 -6.77 3.22
CA LEU A 100 -6.91 -5.51 3.95
C LEU A 100 -6.45 -5.69 5.39
N GLU A 101 -6.97 -6.69 6.10
CA GLU A 101 -6.56 -7.00 7.48
C GLU A 101 -5.08 -7.40 7.55
N LYS A 102 -4.62 -8.28 6.66
CA LYS A 102 -3.21 -8.73 6.62
C LYS A 102 -2.24 -7.56 6.36
N VAL A 103 -2.59 -6.69 5.41
CA VAL A 103 -1.80 -5.49 5.08
C VAL A 103 -1.81 -4.50 6.25
N SER A 104 -2.99 -4.26 6.83
CA SER A 104 -3.16 -3.35 7.96
C SER A 104 -2.36 -3.81 9.17
N GLN A 105 -2.35 -5.11 9.49
CA GLN A 105 -1.57 -5.69 10.58
C GLN A 105 -0.06 -5.57 10.35
N ASN A 106 0.41 -5.75 9.12
CA ASN A 106 1.83 -5.60 8.80
C ASN A 106 2.28 -4.12 8.88
N LEU A 107 1.53 -3.18 8.32
CA LEU A 107 1.83 -1.75 8.45
C LEU A 107 1.78 -1.31 9.91
N SER A 108 0.78 -1.79 10.64
CA SER A 108 0.60 -1.62 12.07
C SER A 108 1.81 -2.04 12.89
N SER A 109 2.47 -3.15 12.57
CA SER A 109 3.68 -3.59 13.27
C SER A 109 4.90 -2.76 12.88
N GLN A 110 5.02 -2.36 11.60
CA GLN A 110 6.10 -1.48 11.13
C GLN A 110 6.00 -0.04 11.66
N ILE A 111 4.81 0.45 11.98
CA ILE A 111 4.59 1.78 12.58
C ILE A 111 5.04 1.79 14.06
N ILE A 112 4.93 0.67 14.77
CA ILE A 112 5.34 0.55 16.18
C ILE A 112 6.85 0.33 16.32
N SER A 113 7.52 -0.16 15.28
CA SER A 113 8.95 -0.46 15.32
C SER A 113 9.84 0.79 15.13
N ASN A 114 11.16 0.60 15.18
CA ASN A 114 12.20 1.64 15.17
C ASN A 114 11.97 2.82 14.19
N SER A 115 12.52 4.00 14.49
CA SER A 115 12.31 5.27 13.75
C SER A 115 12.50 5.19 12.22
N LYS A 116 13.43 4.36 11.72
CA LYS A 116 13.66 4.18 10.29
C LYS A 116 12.54 3.39 9.59
N GLN A 117 12.01 2.36 10.25
CA GLN A 117 10.89 1.56 9.74
C GLN A 117 9.58 2.34 9.82
N LEU A 118 9.44 3.20 10.82
CA LEU A 118 8.31 4.11 10.96
C LEU A 118 8.21 5.09 9.77
N ALA A 119 9.29 5.78 9.39
CA ALA A 119 9.29 6.69 8.23
C ALA A 119 8.96 5.96 6.91
N GLN A 120 9.44 4.73 6.78
CA GLN A 120 9.17 3.85 5.65
C GLN A 120 7.69 3.43 5.61
N ALA A 121 7.16 2.94 6.74
CA ALA A 121 5.78 2.51 6.87
C ALA A 121 4.80 3.65 6.59
N LEU A 122 5.07 4.86 7.07
CA LEU A 122 4.23 6.02 6.78
C LEU A 122 4.22 6.40 5.30
N SER A 123 5.37 6.27 4.64
CA SER A 123 5.43 6.51 3.20
C SER A 123 4.68 5.42 2.43
N CYS A 124 4.79 4.15 2.83
CA CYS A 124 3.98 3.07 2.30
C CYS A 124 2.47 3.32 2.47
N VAL A 125 2.04 3.76 3.66
CA VAL A 125 0.64 4.12 3.93
C VAL A 125 0.16 5.20 2.97
N TYR A 126 0.98 6.22 2.72
CA TYR A 126 0.66 7.28 1.76
C TYR A 126 0.45 6.76 0.33
N PHE A 127 1.35 5.91 -0.17
CA PHE A 127 1.22 5.35 -1.53
C PHE A 127 0.04 4.39 -1.67
N ILE A 128 -0.28 3.61 -0.63
CA ILE A 128 -1.47 2.75 -0.62
C ILE A 128 -2.74 3.62 -0.59
N HIS A 129 -2.78 4.62 0.29
CA HIS A 129 -3.92 5.52 0.45
C HIS A 129 -4.33 6.20 -0.87
N ASN A 130 -3.36 6.59 -1.71
CA ASN A 130 -3.65 7.22 -3.00
C ASN A 130 -4.53 6.37 -3.93
N HIS A 131 -4.47 5.05 -3.80
CA HIS A 131 -5.28 4.12 -4.60
C HIS A 131 -6.44 3.49 -3.81
N PHE A 132 -6.26 3.34 -2.48
CA PHE A 132 -7.24 2.71 -1.59
C PHE A 132 -7.35 3.47 -0.24
N PRO A 133 -8.17 4.53 -0.16
CA PRO A 133 -8.27 5.38 1.03
C PRO A 133 -8.78 4.67 2.28
N GLU A 134 -9.58 3.60 2.14
CA GLU A 134 -10.16 2.85 3.26
C GLU A 134 -9.11 2.24 4.20
N ILE A 135 -7.85 2.09 3.76
CA ILE A 135 -6.73 1.66 4.63
C ILE A 135 -6.54 2.57 5.86
N ILE A 136 -6.86 3.87 5.74
CA ILE A 136 -6.68 4.83 6.83
C ILE A 136 -7.66 4.56 7.97
N SER A 137 -8.87 4.06 7.67
CA SER A 137 -9.86 3.69 8.69
C SER A 137 -9.31 2.72 9.73
N LYS A 138 -8.47 1.76 9.29
CA LYS A 138 -7.88 0.71 10.13
C LYS A 138 -6.62 1.18 10.86
N LEU A 139 -5.95 2.22 10.37
CA LEU A 139 -4.66 2.69 10.86
C LEU A 139 -4.73 4.02 11.61
N ILE A 140 -5.87 4.72 11.59
CA ILE A 140 -6.01 6.09 12.11
C ILE A 140 -5.53 6.22 13.55
N GLY A 141 -5.91 5.30 14.45
CA GLY A 141 -5.50 5.36 15.85
C GLY A 141 -3.98 5.29 16.05
N ARG A 142 -3.28 4.49 15.23
CA ARG A 142 -1.81 4.36 15.31
C ARG A 142 -1.10 5.53 14.66
N VAL A 143 -1.61 5.99 13.52
CA VAL A 143 -1.07 7.14 12.79
C VAL A 143 -1.19 8.41 13.65
N LEU A 144 -2.32 8.60 14.32
CA LEU A 144 -2.53 9.73 15.26
C LEU A 144 -1.59 9.65 16.46
N ALA A 145 -1.35 8.46 17.03
CA ALA A 145 -0.42 8.30 18.15
C ALA A 145 1.03 8.64 17.77
N VAL A 146 1.41 8.42 16.51
CA VAL A 146 2.76 8.70 16.01
C VAL A 146 2.91 10.13 15.50
N LEU A 147 1.82 10.79 15.10
CA LEU A 147 1.81 12.12 14.50
C LEU A 147 2.60 13.19 15.29
N PRO A 148 2.54 13.28 16.63
CA PRO A 148 3.32 14.27 17.39
C PRO A 148 4.84 14.08 17.30
N ARG A 149 5.29 12.88 16.91
CA ARG A 149 6.72 12.54 16.78
C ARG A 149 7.25 12.77 15.36
N LEU A 150 6.39 13.15 14.42
CA LEU A 150 6.75 13.33 13.02
C LEU A 150 7.15 14.76 12.71
N TYR A 151 8.16 14.89 11.84
CA TYR A 151 8.65 16.18 11.35
C TYR A 151 8.86 16.12 9.83
N GLY A 152 8.81 17.28 9.18
CA GLY A 152 9.07 17.41 7.73
C GLY A 152 8.06 16.66 6.85
N VAL A 153 8.56 16.09 5.74
CA VAL A 153 7.76 15.47 4.66
C VAL A 153 6.87 14.32 5.15
N HIS A 154 7.27 13.60 6.20
CA HIS A 154 6.45 12.52 6.75
C HIS A 154 5.20 13.03 7.48
N LYS A 155 5.31 14.17 8.18
CA LYS A 155 4.16 14.84 8.81
C LYS A 155 3.18 15.31 7.75
N GLU A 156 3.69 15.92 6.68
CA GLU A 156 2.87 16.38 5.55
C GLU A 156 2.11 15.24 4.87
N ARG A 157 2.79 14.13 4.54
CA ARG A 157 2.16 12.95 3.92
C ARG A 157 1.05 12.36 4.78
N VAL A 158 1.28 12.25 6.09
CA VAL A 158 0.26 11.74 7.02
C VAL A 158 -0.94 12.69 7.11
N LEU A 159 -0.69 14.00 7.17
CA LEU A 159 -1.77 14.99 7.18
C LEU A 159 -2.57 14.97 5.87
N GLN A 160 -1.93 14.78 4.72
CA GLN A 160 -2.63 14.62 3.44
C GLN A 160 -3.54 13.38 3.42
N CYS A 161 -3.08 12.25 3.99
CA CYS A 161 -3.93 11.07 4.16
C CYS A 161 -5.13 11.36 5.08
N LEU A 162 -4.89 12.03 6.21
CA LEU A 162 -5.94 12.36 7.17
C LEU A 162 -6.97 13.35 6.61
N VAL A 163 -6.54 14.35 5.83
CA VAL A 163 -7.43 15.33 5.18
C VAL A 163 -8.28 14.68 4.09
N SER A 164 -7.69 13.79 3.29
CA SER A 164 -8.44 13.04 2.28
C SER A 164 -9.51 12.18 2.94
N TYR A 165 -9.18 11.59 4.10
CA TYR A 165 -10.09 10.78 4.89
C TYR A 165 -11.08 11.59 5.76
N SER A 166 -10.79 12.86 6.10
CA SER A 166 -11.68 13.70 6.90
C SER A 166 -12.97 14.09 6.20
N SER A 167 -13.05 13.89 4.89
CA SER A 167 -14.32 13.98 4.17
C SER A 167 -15.31 12.86 4.56
N GLN A 168 -14.85 11.79 5.21
CA GLN A 168 -15.62 10.57 5.51
C GLN A 168 -15.88 10.29 7.00
N ILE A 169 -15.29 11.04 7.96
CA ILE A 169 -15.57 10.86 9.40
C ILE A 169 -15.81 12.21 10.11
N GLU A 170 -16.92 12.30 10.85
CA GLU A 170 -17.32 13.41 11.73
C GLU A 170 -16.42 13.60 12.99
N ASP A 171 -15.57 12.62 13.34
CA ASP A 171 -14.94 12.47 14.66
C ASP A 171 -13.41 12.68 14.66
N ILE A 172 -12.83 12.99 13.49
CA ILE A 172 -11.39 13.30 13.36
C ILE A 172 -11.06 14.59 14.11
N PHE A 173 -11.97 15.56 14.14
CA PHE A 173 -11.76 16.82 14.83
C PHE A 173 -11.60 16.64 16.36
N ALA A 174 -12.38 15.74 16.97
CA ALA A 174 -12.26 15.43 18.40
C ALA A 174 -10.90 14.79 18.71
N HIS A 175 -10.49 13.80 17.92
CA HIS A 175 -9.19 13.15 18.07
C HIS A 175 -8.00 14.08 17.80
N MET A 176 -8.12 14.99 16.81
CA MET A 176 -7.08 15.97 16.52
C MET A 176 -6.94 17.02 17.63
N LYS A 177 -8.06 17.35 18.28
CA LYS A 177 -8.10 18.26 19.43
C LYS A 177 -7.50 17.63 20.69
N GLU A 178 -7.76 16.34 20.93
CA GLU A 178 -7.18 15.59 22.06
C GLU A 178 -5.66 15.41 21.93
N GLN A 179 -5.14 15.24 20.72
CA GLN A 179 -3.70 15.05 20.46
C GLN A 179 -2.88 16.36 20.40
N ASN A 180 -3.47 17.51 20.77
CA ASN A 180 -2.80 18.82 20.75
C ASN A 180 -2.17 19.20 19.39
N ILE A 181 -2.71 18.71 18.27
CA ILE A 181 -2.12 18.97 16.94
C ILE A 181 -2.25 20.47 16.58
N LEU A 182 -3.26 21.16 17.13
CA LEU A 182 -3.47 22.60 16.94
C LEU A 182 -2.29 23.46 17.41
N SER A 183 -1.56 23.06 18.46
CA SER A 183 -0.36 23.78 18.91
C SER A 183 0.87 23.49 18.02
N SER A 184 0.86 22.36 17.30
CA SER A 184 1.92 21.98 16.35
C SER A 184 1.72 22.57 14.94
N LEU A 185 0.68 23.38 14.73
CA LEU A 185 0.39 24.14 13.50
C LEU A 185 0.60 25.66 13.67
N GLN A 186 0.93 26.12 14.88
CA GLN A 186 1.15 27.54 15.20
C GLN A 186 2.60 28.01 15.08
N THR A 187 3.49 27.21 14.48
CA THR A 187 4.91 27.55 14.23
C THR A 187 5.26 27.35 12.77
#